data_AF-A0A3S0FW19-F1
#
_entry.id   AF-A0A3S0FW19-F1
#
_cell.length_a   1.000
_cell.length_b   1.000
_cell.length_c   1.000
_cell.angle_alpha   90.00
_cell.angle_beta   90.00
_cell.angle_gamma   90.00
#
_symmetry.space_group_name_H-M   'P 1'
#
loop_
_entity.id
_entity.type
_entity.pdbx_description
1 polymer ?
#
loop_
_entity_poly.entity_id
_entity_poly.type
_entity_poly.pdbx_seq_one_letter_code
_entity_poly.pdbx_strand_id
1 'polypeptide(L)'
;MKSTFLFSLLVIFIFTSCQQPAKNEQASGNITGTWKLLTGTLIENGDTTVTDYTKDKSFIKIITPTHFAFLTHTLRKDTTDFSAGGGRCIINGNNYSELLDYCNAKEWEGHRFDFTVTLSGDTLVQTGIEKIEARHINRLNTERYIRQKE
;
A
#
# COMPACT_ATOMS: atom_id res chain seq x y z
N MET A 1 -6.89 11.33 -65.11
CA MET A 1 -7.18 12.06 -63.84
C MET A 1 -8.06 11.16 -62.97
N LYS A 2 -7.79 11.02 -61.66
CA LYS A 2 -8.66 10.44 -60.58
C LYS A 2 -8.08 9.31 -59.70
N SER A 3 -6.82 8.88 -59.81
CA SER A 3 -6.28 7.80 -58.94
C SER A 3 -5.18 8.18 -57.96
N THR A 4 -4.70 9.44 -57.95
CA THR A 4 -3.67 9.90 -57.00
C THR A 4 -4.24 10.65 -55.80
N PHE A 5 -5.54 10.93 -55.78
CA PHE A 5 -6.17 11.68 -54.68
C PHE A 5 -6.62 10.79 -53.50
N LEU A 6 -6.70 9.46 -53.69
CA LEU A 6 -7.14 8.54 -52.64
C LEU A 6 -6.05 8.18 -51.61
N PHE A 7 -4.77 8.34 -51.96
CA PHE A 7 -3.67 7.98 -51.05
C PHE A 7 -3.31 9.10 -50.06
N SER A 8 -3.74 10.34 -50.33
CA SER A 8 -3.45 11.50 -49.48
C SER A 8 -4.40 11.63 -48.27
N LEU A 9 -5.52 10.89 -48.24
CA LEU A 9 -6.52 11.02 -47.18
C LEU A 9 -6.27 10.05 -46.00
N LEU A 10 -5.41 9.04 -46.16
CA LEU A 10 -5.16 8.02 -45.13
C LEU A 10 -4.08 8.44 -44.10
N VAL A 11 -3.27 9.45 -44.39
CA VAL A 11 -2.14 9.87 -43.54
C VAL A 11 -2.56 10.81 -42.39
N ILE A 12 -3.74 11.44 -42.48
CA ILE A 12 -4.18 12.46 -41.50
C ILE A 12 -4.83 11.82 -40.25
N PHE A 13 -5.26 10.56 -40.32
CA PHE A 13 -5.94 9.89 -39.20
C PHE A 13 -5.02 9.30 -38.12
N ILE A 14 -3.69 9.38 -38.26
CA ILE A 14 -2.75 8.75 -37.32
C ILE A 14 -2.36 9.69 -36.16
N PHE A 15 -2.75 10.98 -36.19
CA PHE A 15 -2.33 11.96 -35.18
C PHE A 15 -3.36 12.27 -34.09
N THR A 16 -4.55 11.68 -34.12
CA THR A 16 -5.50 11.79 -32.98
C THR A 16 -5.19 10.71 -31.93
N SER A 17 -3.97 10.73 -31.40
CA SER A 17 -3.65 10.04 -30.16
C SER A 17 -4.38 10.76 -29.03
N CYS A 18 -5.17 10.00 -28.26
CA CYS A 18 -5.92 10.47 -27.10
C CYS A 18 -5.01 11.27 -26.15
N GLN A 19 -5.14 12.60 -26.15
CA GLN A 19 -4.73 13.40 -25.00
C GLN A 19 -5.79 13.17 -23.92
N GLN A 20 -5.53 12.23 -23.01
CA GLN A 20 -6.27 12.21 -21.76
C GLN A 20 -6.01 13.54 -21.05
N PRO A 21 -7.04 14.26 -20.59
CA PRO A 21 -6.81 15.42 -19.76
C PRO A 21 -6.02 14.99 -18.54
N ALA A 22 -4.87 15.62 -18.33
CA ALA A 22 -4.10 15.47 -17.10
C ALA A 22 -5.04 15.80 -15.95
N LYS A 23 -5.49 14.77 -15.23
CA LYS A 23 -6.12 14.95 -13.93
C LYS A 23 -5.09 15.73 -13.12
N ASN A 24 -5.49 16.91 -12.64
CA ASN A 24 -4.75 17.62 -11.60
C ASN A 24 -4.71 16.70 -10.37
N GLU A 25 -3.71 15.82 -10.32
CA GLU A 25 -3.30 15.15 -9.10
C GLU A 25 -2.66 16.24 -8.24
N GLN A 26 -3.50 16.83 -7.41
CA GLN A 26 -3.07 17.45 -6.17
C GLN A 26 -2.06 16.49 -5.53
N ALA A 27 -0.82 16.93 -5.35
CA ALA A 27 0.31 16.08 -4.94
C ALA A 27 0.09 15.49 -3.54
N SER A 28 -0.79 14.52 -3.42
CA SER A 28 -0.73 13.53 -2.36
C SER A 28 0.34 12.54 -2.77
N GLY A 29 1.46 12.55 -2.04
CA GLY A 29 2.62 11.74 -2.37
C GLY A 29 2.21 10.30 -2.64
N ASN A 30 2.46 9.84 -3.87
CA ASN A 30 2.12 8.49 -4.29
C ASN A 30 2.82 7.47 -3.36
N ILE A 31 2.03 6.81 -2.50
CA ILE A 31 2.53 5.80 -1.57
C ILE A 31 2.76 4.44 -2.24
N THR A 32 2.50 4.32 -3.55
CA THR A 32 2.87 3.14 -4.35
C THR A 32 4.36 2.87 -4.22
N GLY A 33 4.70 1.59 -4.12
CA GLY A 33 6.06 1.08 -4.01
C GLY A 33 6.21 0.02 -2.94
N THR A 34 7.46 -0.37 -2.72
CA THR A 34 7.83 -1.34 -1.69
C THR A 34 8.42 -0.63 -0.48
N TRP A 35 7.92 -0.99 0.68
CA TRP A 35 8.18 -0.34 1.96
C TRP A 35 8.66 -1.36 2.96
N LYS A 36 9.80 -1.11 3.60
CA LYS A 36 10.30 -1.95 4.70
C LYS A 36 9.88 -1.34 6.03
N LEU A 37 9.22 -2.11 6.86
CA LEU A 37 8.79 -1.68 8.19
C LEU A 37 10.02 -1.55 9.11
N LEU A 38 10.13 -0.42 9.79
CA LEU A 38 11.17 -0.16 10.78
C LEU A 38 10.64 -0.36 12.19
N THR A 39 9.49 0.24 12.50
CA THR A 39 8.87 0.14 13.82
C THR A 39 7.36 0.12 13.73
N GLY A 40 6.72 -0.64 14.61
CA GLY A 40 5.28 -0.58 14.87
C GLY A 40 5.02 -0.18 16.31
N THR A 41 4.08 0.72 16.52
CA THR A 41 3.61 1.16 17.84
C THR A 41 2.12 0.86 17.96
N LEU A 42 1.76 0.08 18.98
CA LEU A 42 0.38 -0.21 19.33
C LEU A 42 0.04 0.52 20.63
N ILE A 43 -1.08 1.24 20.64
CA ILE A 43 -1.67 1.80 21.86
C ILE A 43 -3.04 1.17 22.08
N GLU A 44 -3.20 0.45 23.19
CA GLU A 44 -4.41 -0.28 23.55
C GLU A 44 -4.62 -0.21 25.07
N ASN A 45 -5.82 0.13 25.53
CA ASN A 45 -6.17 0.20 26.95
C ASN A 45 -5.24 1.10 27.82
N GLY A 46 -4.61 2.10 27.22
CA GLY A 46 -3.66 3.01 27.90
C GLY A 46 -2.21 2.53 27.89
N ASP A 47 -1.95 1.29 27.47
CA ASP A 47 -0.61 0.74 27.32
C ASP A 47 -0.05 1.02 25.93
N THR A 48 1.25 1.25 25.86
CA THR A 48 1.98 1.46 24.60
C THR A 48 3.02 0.36 24.41
N THR A 49 2.91 -0.39 23.31
CA THR A 49 3.89 -1.39 22.90
C THR A 49 4.61 -0.92 21.65
N VAL A 50 5.95 -0.90 21.69
CA VAL A 50 6.78 -0.55 20.53
C VAL A 50 7.58 -1.78 20.10
N THR A 51 7.45 -2.15 18.83
CA THR A 51 8.19 -3.26 18.21
C THR A 51 9.20 -2.70 17.21
N ASP A 52 10.45 -3.13 17.34
CA ASP A 52 11.54 -2.81 16.42
C ASP A 52 11.71 -3.96 15.41
N TYR A 53 11.32 -3.71 14.16
CA TYR A 53 11.36 -4.68 13.06
C TYR A 53 12.72 -4.73 12.36
N THR A 54 13.75 -4.05 12.89
CA THR A 54 15.10 -4.08 12.32
C THR A 54 15.99 -5.18 12.89
N LYS A 55 15.48 -5.94 13.88
CA LYS A 55 16.24 -6.94 14.64
C LYS A 55 16.09 -8.35 14.07
N ASP A 56 15.13 -9.12 14.58
CA ASP A 56 14.97 -10.56 14.37
C ASP A 56 13.89 -10.91 13.32
N LYS A 57 13.28 -9.89 12.72
CA LYS A 57 12.23 -10.02 11.71
C LYS A 57 12.53 -9.10 10.52
N SER A 58 11.97 -9.42 9.37
CA SER A 58 11.87 -8.51 8.24
C SER A 58 10.42 -8.45 7.81
N PHE A 59 9.92 -7.24 7.61
CA PHE A 59 8.57 -7.00 7.12
C PHE A 59 8.64 -6.04 5.95
N ILE A 60 8.02 -6.41 4.84
CA ILE A 60 7.80 -5.53 3.69
C ILE A 60 6.31 -5.38 3.40
N LYS A 61 5.91 -4.20 2.95
CA LYS A 61 4.60 -3.88 2.38
C LYS A 61 4.80 -3.43 0.93
N ILE A 62 4.07 -4.03 0.01
CA ILE A 62 4.02 -3.65 -1.39
C ILE A 62 2.67 -2.99 -1.59
N ILE A 63 2.68 -1.72 -1.99
CA ILE A 63 1.46 -0.95 -2.29
C ILE A 63 1.46 -0.67 -3.79
N THR A 64 0.37 -1.01 -4.44
CA THR A 64 0.07 -0.68 -5.84
C THR A 64 -1.13 0.27 -5.89
N PRO A 65 -1.51 0.80 -7.07
CA PRO A 65 -2.69 1.66 -7.16
C PRO A 65 -4.02 1.01 -6.76
N THR A 66 -4.11 -0.32 -6.75
CA THR A 66 -5.38 -1.04 -6.52
C THR A 66 -5.31 -2.12 -5.45
N HIS A 67 -4.10 -2.57 -5.11
CA HIS A 67 -3.87 -3.68 -4.18
C HIS A 67 -2.66 -3.41 -3.30
N PHE A 68 -2.62 -4.12 -2.17
CA PHE A 68 -1.48 -4.18 -1.29
C PHE A 68 -1.17 -5.63 -0.92
N ALA A 69 0.06 -5.87 -0.49
CA ALA A 69 0.46 -7.10 0.17
C ALA A 69 1.49 -6.78 1.25
N PHE A 70 1.49 -7.54 2.34
CA PHE A 70 2.57 -7.55 3.30
C PHE A 70 3.13 -8.96 3.46
N LEU A 71 4.42 -9.01 3.75
CA LEU A 71 5.18 -10.24 3.94
C LEU A 71 6.07 -10.02 5.15
N THR A 72 6.02 -10.92 6.11
CA THR A 72 6.92 -10.91 7.26
C THR A 72 7.54 -12.27 7.47
N HIS A 73 8.81 -12.28 7.84
CA HIS A 73 9.51 -13.50 8.21
C HIS A 73 10.53 -13.24 9.30
N THR A 74 10.88 -14.29 10.05
CA THR A 74 12.03 -14.23 10.95
C THR A 74 13.35 -14.21 10.18
N LEU A 75 14.35 -13.53 10.74
CA LEU A 75 15.74 -13.55 10.27
C LEU A 75 16.59 -14.62 10.96
N ARG A 76 16.04 -15.30 11.98
CA ARG A 76 16.71 -16.40 12.65
C ARG A 76 16.70 -17.64 11.75
N LYS A 77 17.77 -18.43 11.78
CA LYS A 77 17.95 -19.58 10.89
C LYS A 77 17.22 -20.85 11.38
N ASP A 78 16.86 -20.89 12.65
CA ASP A 78 16.27 -22.03 13.34
C ASP A 78 14.73 -22.03 13.30
N THR A 79 14.11 -20.93 12.86
CA THR A 79 12.65 -20.83 12.76
C THR A 79 12.21 -20.45 11.35
N THR A 80 11.03 -20.90 10.95
CA THR A 80 10.43 -20.65 9.64
C THR A 80 9.19 -19.78 9.77
N ASP A 81 9.15 -18.92 10.79
CA ASP A 81 8.00 -18.06 11.08
C ASP A 81 7.81 -17.10 9.91
N PHE A 82 6.68 -17.27 9.22
CA PHE A 82 6.27 -16.46 8.08
C PHE A 82 4.80 -16.09 8.24
N SER A 83 4.47 -14.83 7.97
CA SER A 83 3.09 -14.37 7.87
C SER A 83 2.96 -13.44 6.68
N ALA A 84 1.79 -13.48 6.05
CA ALA A 84 1.52 -12.66 4.89
C ALA A 84 0.02 -12.40 4.79
N GLY A 85 -0.29 -11.29 4.16
CA GLY A 85 -1.65 -10.94 3.78
C GLY A 85 -1.64 -9.89 2.69
N GLY A 86 -2.82 -9.59 2.18
CA GLY A 86 -2.99 -8.62 1.11
C GLY A 86 -4.41 -8.61 0.60
N GLY A 87 -4.67 -7.72 -0.33
CA GLY A 87 -5.98 -7.54 -0.92
C GLY A 87 -6.06 -6.21 -1.65
N ARG A 88 -7.27 -5.71 -1.82
CA ARG A 88 -7.51 -4.43 -2.48
C ARG A 88 -7.16 -3.26 -1.57
N CYS A 89 -6.81 -2.13 -2.16
CA CYS A 89 -6.65 -0.89 -1.44
C CYS A 89 -7.31 0.29 -2.17
N ILE A 90 -7.56 1.35 -1.40
CA ILE A 90 -8.07 2.63 -1.89
C ILE A 90 -7.12 3.71 -1.41
N ILE A 91 -6.57 4.51 -2.32
CA ILE A 91 -5.64 5.59 -2.03
C ILE A 91 -6.29 6.91 -2.44
N ASN A 92 -6.63 7.75 -1.47
CA ASN A 92 -7.31 9.03 -1.67
C ASN A 92 -6.60 10.12 -0.85
N GLY A 93 -5.63 10.80 -1.45
CA GLY A 93 -4.88 11.80 -0.70
C GLY A 93 -3.99 11.15 0.36
N ASN A 94 -4.13 11.61 1.59
CA ASN A 94 -3.50 10.99 2.76
C ASN A 94 -4.36 9.88 3.38
N ASN A 95 -5.54 9.58 2.82
CA ASN A 95 -6.37 8.48 3.29
C ASN A 95 -6.01 7.22 2.52
N TYR A 96 -5.72 6.15 3.26
CA TYR A 96 -5.34 4.86 2.72
C TYR A 96 -6.17 3.76 3.39
N SER A 97 -6.93 3.00 2.60
CA SER A 97 -7.77 1.92 3.10
C SER A 97 -7.31 0.58 2.57
N GLU A 98 -7.12 -0.39 3.46
CA GLU A 98 -6.78 -1.77 3.14
C GLU A 98 -8.03 -2.65 3.31
N LEU A 99 -8.42 -3.35 2.24
CA LEU A 99 -9.45 -4.37 2.28
C LEU A 99 -8.73 -5.73 2.24
N LEU A 100 -8.67 -6.40 3.39
CA LEU A 100 -7.84 -7.59 3.55
C LEU A 100 -8.56 -8.83 2.99
N ASP A 101 -8.25 -9.17 1.75
CA ASP A 101 -8.89 -10.28 1.03
C ASP A 101 -8.22 -11.63 1.34
N TYR A 102 -6.92 -11.63 1.64
CA TYR A 102 -6.11 -12.81 1.93
C TYR A 102 -5.23 -12.57 3.16
N CYS A 103 -5.18 -13.52 4.08
CA CYS A 103 -4.30 -13.50 5.25
C CYS A 103 -4.07 -14.91 5.78
N ASN A 104 -2.84 -15.22 6.19
CA ASN A 104 -2.59 -16.49 6.89
C ASN A 104 -3.30 -16.55 8.26
N ALA A 105 -3.56 -15.39 8.87
CA ALA A 105 -4.43 -15.25 10.03
C ALA A 105 -5.88 -15.02 9.55
N LYS A 106 -6.60 -16.11 9.28
CA LYS A 106 -7.92 -16.13 8.62
C LYS A 106 -8.97 -15.26 9.32
N GLU A 107 -8.86 -15.08 10.62
CA GLU A 107 -9.76 -14.22 11.40
C GLU A 107 -9.65 -12.73 11.07
N TRP A 108 -8.64 -12.30 10.31
CA TRP A 108 -8.48 -10.93 9.83
C TRP A 108 -9.07 -10.73 8.42
N GLU A 109 -9.30 -11.80 7.66
CA GLU A 109 -9.83 -11.69 6.29
C GLU A 109 -11.25 -11.10 6.28
N GLY A 110 -11.56 -10.32 5.25
CA GLY A 110 -12.85 -9.64 5.08
C GLY A 110 -12.99 -8.32 5.84
N HIS A 111 -12.01 -7.97 6.67
CA HIS A 111 -11.99 -6.68 7.37
C HIS A 111 -11.40 -5.56 6.51
N ARG A 112 -11.85 -4.34 6.81
CA ARG A 112 -11.35 -3.09 6.26
C ARG A 112 -10.58 -2.34 7.34
N PHE A 113 -9.41 -1.84 6.99
CA PHE A 113 -8.57 -1.02 7.85
C PHE A 113 -8.34 0.33 7.19
N ASP A 114 -8.71 1.40 7.88
CA ASP A 114 -8.58 2.77 7.39
C ASP A 114 -7.43 3.46 8.12
N PHE A 115 -6.53 4.04 7.33
CA PHE A 115 -5.31 4.69 7.80
C PHE A 115 -5.20 6.11 7.25
N THR A 116 -4.55 6.96 8.03
CA THR A 116 -3.95 8.22 7.57
C THR A 116 -2.47 7.99 7.32
N VAL A 117 -1.96 8.42 6.17
CA VAL A 117 -0.55 8.32 5.81
C VAL A 117 0.12 9.69 5.70
N THR A 118 1.39 9.75 6.11
CA THR A 118 2.27 10.90 5.89
C THR A 118 3.53 10.42 5.19
N LEU A 119 3.87 11.05 4.07
CA LEU A 119 5.08 10.80 3.31
C LEU A 119 6.08 11.94 3.49
N SER A 120 7.31 11.63 3.91
CA SER A 120 8.42 12.58 4.01
C SER A 120 9.69 11.95 3.44
N GLY A 121 10.05 12.35 2.21
CA GLY A 121 11.13 11.71 1.44
C GLY A 121 10.89 10.22 1.24
N ASP A 122 11.84 9.40 1.71
CA ASP A 122 11.75 7.93 1.66
C ASP A 122 11.02 7.34 2.88
N THR A 123 10.46 8.15 3.77
CA THR A 123 9.77 7.68 4.98
C THR A 123 8.27 7.77 4.82
N LEU A 124 7.58 6.65 5.05
CA LEU A 124 6.11 6.58 5.13
C LEU A 124 5.72 6.28 6.58
N VAL A 125 4.83 7.09 7.14
CA VAL A 125 4.18 6.82 8.43
C VAL A 125 2.71 6.56 8.16
N GLN A 126 2.20 5.44 8.64
CA GLN A 126 0.80 5.03 8.54
C GLN A 126 0.21 4.90 9.94
N THR A 127 -0.94 5.52 10.20
CA THR A 127 -1.62 5.45 11.49
C THR A 127 -3.10 5.17 11.30
N GLY A 128 -3.66 4.23 12.04
CA GLY A 128 -5.08 3.89 11.97
C GLY A 128 -5.56 3.15 13.21
N ILE A 129 -6.88 3.09 13.38
CA ILE A 129 -7.51 2.31 14.45
C ILE A 129 -7.82 0.92 13.89
N GLU A 130 -7.24 -0.10 14.50
CA GLU A 130 -7.59 -1.49 14.23
C GLU A 130 -8.70 -1.91 15.19
N LYS A 131 -9.88 -2.23 14.64
CA LYS A 131 -11.03 -2.66 15.43
C LYS A 131 -11.59 -3.98 14.88
N ILE A 132 -11.55 -5.03 15.71
CA ILE A 132 -12.22 -6.31 15.44
C ILE A 132 -13.05 -6.66 16.66
N GLU A 133 -14.35 -6.37 16.59
CA GLU A 133 -15.27 -6.49 17.73
C GLU A 133 -15.33 -7.92 18.29
N ALA A 134 -15.39 -8.91 17.40
CA ALA A 134 -15.43 -10.33 17.77
C ALA A 134 -14.19 -10.82 18.55
N ARG A 135 -13.10 -10.04 18.53
CA ARG A 135 -11.84 -10.34 19.22
C ARG A 135 -11.52 -9.35 20.33
N HIS A 136 -12.42 -8.40 20.60
CA HIS A 136 -12.19 -7.29 21.53
C HIS A 136 -10.91 -6.47 21.21
N ILE A 137 -10.51 -6.43 19.94
CA ILE A 137 -9.37 -5.63 19.48
C ILE A 137 -9.87 -4.22 19.22
N ASN A 138 -9.25 -3.24 19.87
CA ASN A 138 -9.47 -1.82 19.61
C ASN A 138 -8.20 -1.05 19.97
N ARG A 139 -7.32 -0.87 19.00
CA ARG A 139 -5.99 -0.31 19.22
C ARG A 139 -5.62 0.70 18.14
N LEU A 140 -4.87 1.72 18.53
CA LEU A 140 -4.20 2.60 17.58
C LEU A 140 -2.92 1.91 17.12
N ASN A 141 -2.80 1.62 15.82
CA ASN A 141 -1.57 1.14 15.20
C ASN A 141 -0.89 2.29 14.46
N THR A 142 0.39 2.52 14.74
CA THR A 142 1.25 3.43 13.99
C THR A 142 2.50 2.70 13.50
N GLU A 143 2.71 2.70 12.19
CA GLU A 143 3.78 1.99 11.51
C GLU A 143 4.68 3.00 10.79
N ARG A 144 5.99 2.86 10.95
CA ARG A 144 7.00 3.67 10.24
C ARG A 144 7.79 2.81 9.28
N TYR A 145 7.81 3.20 8.02
CA TYR A 145 8.45 2.49 6.92
C TYR A 145 9.54 3.31 6.27
N ILE A 146 10.49 2.62 5.63
CA ILE A 146 11.45 3.20 4.67
C ILE A 146 11.22 2.60 3.28
N ARG A 147 11.24 3.44 2.24
CA ARG A 147 11.12 3.03 0.85
C ARG A 147 12.29 2.13 0.48
N GLN A 148 12.01 1.00 -0.16
CA GLN A 148 13.03 0.16 -0.79
C GLN A 148 13.33 0.69 -2.18
N LYS A 149 14.61 0.85 -2.50
CA LYS A 149 15.10 1.23 -3.83
C LYS A 149 15.66 -0.03 -4.50
N GLU A 150 15.46 -0.13 -5.80
CA GLU A 150 16.09 -1.15 -6.65
C GLU A 150 17.61 -0.97 -6.69
#